data_AF-A0A9E0CQD4-F1
#
_entry.id   AF-A0A9E0CQD4-F1
#
_cell.length_a   1.000
_cell.length_b   1.000
_cell.length_c   1.000
_cell.angle_alpha   90.00
_cell.angle_beta   90.00
_cell.angle_gamma   90.00
#
_symmetry.space_group_name_H-M   'P 1'
#
loop_
_entity.id
_entity.type
_entity.pdbx_description
1 polymer ?
#
loop_
_entity_poly.entity_id
_entity_poly.type
_entity_poly.pdbx_seq_one_letter_code
_entity_poly.pdbx_strand_id
1 'polypeptide(L)'
;MKLLLIESTPGNANEINASLLADGHEVVTCADEHGGPCRGIDRHVECPMESHIDLTIVAREAGSAHTLAEMGSVCATRHRVPMVEVDPQQVDDELPSVVVANALAKRGVEAGYAAAIRHELGHLPALVDVERTPGRVHVMVQVPASEGSPQKLSAVADRARHAVRSHDPYVKGIDVSVVCYPDPE
;
A
#
# COMPACT_ATOMS: atom_id res chain seq x y z
N MET A 1 4.16 14.79 2.87
CA MET A 1 3.41 13.56 2.51
C MET A 1 2.01 13.68 3.05
N LYS A 2 1.04 13.03 2.42
CA LYS A 2 -0.33 12.92 2.90
C LYS A 2 -0.52 11.61 3.67
N LEU A 3 -0.82 11.73 4.96
CA LEU A 3 -0.83 10.64 5.93
C LEU A 3 -2.26 10.43 6.43
N LEU A 4 -2.73 9.19 6.43
CA LEU A 4 -3.96 8.81 7.12
C LEU A 4 -3.61 8.39 8.54
N LEU A 5 -4.04 9.17 9.54
CA LEU A 5 -3.87 8.83 10.94
C LEU A 5 -5.17 8.22 11.49
N ILE A 6 -5.03 7.05 12.08
CA ILE A 6 -6.13 6.27 12.66
C ILE A 6 -5.85 6.09 14.14
N GLU A 7 -6.80 6.51 14.97
CA GLU A 7 -6.74 6.37 16.41
C GLU A 7 -7.54 5.13 16.84
N SER A 8 -6.91 4.21 17.57
CA SER A 8 -7.66 3.10 18.19
C SER A 8 -8.55 3.57 19.33
N THR A 9 -8.21 4.71 19.94
CA THR A 9 -8.93 5.38 21.03
C THR A 9 -8.85 6.89 20.80
N PRO A 10 -9.97 7.63 20.84
CA PRO A 10 -9.96 9.07 20.54
C PRO A 10 -8.92 9.85 21.34
N GLY A 11 -8.07 10.59 20.63
CA GLY A 11 -7.02 11.42 21.19
C GLY A 11 -5.73 10.70 21.57
N ASN A 12 -5.64 9.37 21.40
CA ASN A 12 -4.41 8.63 21.68
C ASN A 12 -3.27 8.94 20.70
N ALA A 13 -3.56 9.59 19.57
CA ALA A 13 -2.56 9.99 18.59
C ALA A 13 -2.35 11.50 18.52
N ASN A 14 -2.84 12.28 19.49
CA ASN A 14 -2.72 13.75 19.49
C ASN A 14 -1.27 14.23 19.36
N GLU A 15 -0.35 13.61 20.11
CA GLU A 15 1.07 13.95 20.07
C GLU A 15 1.71 13.56 18.72
N ILE A 16 1.38 12.37 18.21
CA ILE A 16 1.81 11.91 16.88
C ILE A 16 1.32 12.89 15.80
N ASN A 17 0.05 13.28 15.85
CA ASN A 17 -0.56 14.23 14.92
C ASN A 17 0.16 15.58 14.96
N ALA A 18 0.38 16.14 16.15
CA ALA A 18 1.06 17.41 16.32
C ALA A 18 2.49 17.37 15.76
N SER A 19 3.23 16.29 16.02
CA SER A 19 4.58 16.08 15.51
C SER A 19 4.60 16.00 13.97
N LEU A 20 3.73 15.17 13.37
CA LEU A 20 3.64 15.03 11.91
C LEU A 20 3.25 16.35 11.22
N LEU A 21 2.35 17.14 11.81
CA LEU A 21 1.98 18.46 11.30
C LEU A 21 3.16 19.44 11.39
N ALA A 22 3.90 19.43 12.51
CA ALA A 22 5.09 20.26 12.69
C ALA A 22 6.19 19.94 11.67
N ASP A 23 6.32 18.67 11.28
CA ASP A 23 7.23 18.20 10.23
C ASP A 23 6.73 18.51 8.80
N GLY A 24 5.57 19.17 8.66
CA GLY A 24 5.03 19.61 7.37
C GLY A 24 4.27 18.54 6.59
N HIS A 25 3.81 17.47 7.26
CA HIS A 25 2.93 16.48 6.65
C HIS A 25 1.47 16.95 6.60
N GLU A 26 0.72 16.54 5.58
CA GLU A 26 -0.73 16.69 5.56
C GLU A 26 -1.32 15.48 6.28
N VAL A 27 -1.90 15.67 7.47
CA VAL A 27 -2.52 14.60 8.25
C VAL A 27 -4.04 14.66 8.07
N VAL A 28 -4.64 13.55 7.66
CA VAL A 28 -6.08 13.37 7.54
C VAL A 28 -6.55 12.20 8.41
N THR A 29 -7.81 12.22 8.84
CA THR A 29 -8.39 11.18 9.70
C THR A 29 -9.70 10.65 9.12
N CYS A 30 -10.11 9.44 9.52
CA CYS A 30 -11.40 8.88 9.14
C CYS A 30 -12.56 9.45 9.97
N ALA A 31 -12.30 9.91 11.20
CA ALA A 31 -13.34 10.37 12.11
C ALA A 31 -14.07 11.59 11.55
N ASP A 32 -15.37 11.69 11.75
CA ASP A 32 -16.15 12.88 11.38
C ASP A 32 -16.05 13.98 12.45
N GLU A 33 -16.66 15.15 12.18
CA GLU A 33 -16.66 16.30 13.08
C GLU A 33 -17.45 16.09 14.39
N HIS A 34 -18.27 15.03 14.45
CA HIS A 34 -19.07 14.64 15.61
C HIS A 34 -18.45 13.47 16.39
N GLY A 35 -17.27 12.97 15.98
CA GLY A 35 -16.57 11.86 16.62
C GLY A 35 -17.01 10.47 16.15
N GLY A 36 -17.82 10.37 15.09
CA GLY A 36 -18.13 9.11 14.44
C GLY A 36 -16.91 8.54 13.70
N PRO A 37 -16.81 7.21 13.51
CA PRO A 37 -15.59 6.56 13.04
C PRO A 37 -15.32 6.72 11.53
N CYS A 38 -16.28 7.23 10.74
CA CYS A 38 -16.15 7.29 9.29
C CYS A 38 -16.95 8.45 8.66
N ARG A 39 -16.25 9.53 8.29
CA ARG A 39 -16.81 10.67 7.53
C ARG A 39 -17.30 10.31 6.13
N GLY A 40 -16.84 9.19 5.56
CA GLY A 40 -17.23 8.74 4.23
C GLY A 40 -18.64 8.16 4.14
N ILE A 41 -19.30 7.88 5.27
CA ILE A 41 -20.67 7.33 5.31
C ILE A 41 -21.68 8.35 4.79
N ASP A 42 -21.61 9.59 5.28
CA ASP A 42 -22.57 10.62 4.90
C ASP A 42 -22.21 11.27 3.57
N ARG A 43 -20.90 11.51 3.35
CA ARG A 43 -20.38 12.17 2.15
C ARG A 43 -19.15 11.43 1.65
N HIS A 44 -19.34 10.60 0.63
CA HIS A 44 -18.26 9.80 0.06
C HIS A 44 -17.06 10.64 -0.39
N VAL A 45 -17.29 11.87 -0.87
CA VAL A 45 -16.25 12.81 -1.29
C VAL A 45 -15.34 13.30 -0.15
N GLU A 46 -15.78 13.16 1.10
CA GLU A 46 -14.99 13.49 2.30
C GLU A 46 -14.17 12.29 2.79
N CYS A 47 -14.37 11.10 2.23
CA CYS A 47 -13.58 9.91 2.54
C CYS A 47 -12.11 10.13 2.13
N PRO A 48 -11.13 9.98 3.05
CA PRO A 48 -9.72 10.13 2.72
C PRO A 48 -9.24 9.25 1.56
N MET A 49 -9.86 8.07 1.39
CA MET A 49 -9.55 7.09 0.33
C MET A 49 -9.95 7.53 -1.08
N GLU A 50 -10.77 8.57 -1.23
CA GLU A 50 -11.05 9.17 -2.55
C GLU A 50 -9.83 9.91 -3.13
N SER A 51 -8.85 10.20 -2.28
CA SER A 51 -7.58 10.82 -2.65
C SER A 51 -6.40 9.89 -2.40
N HIS A 52 -5.24 10.22 -2.98
CA HIS A 52 -4.01 9.46 -2.74
C HIS A 52 -3.53 9.66 -1.30
N ILE A 53 -3.24 8.57 -0.59
CA ILE A 53 -2.60 8.56 0.72
C ILE A 53 -1.24 7.88 0.58
N ASP A 54 -0.19 8.51 1.11
CA ASP A 54 1.18 7.99 1.05
C ASP A 54 1.38 6.85 2.06
N LEU A 55 0.88 7.03 3.28
CA LEU A 55 1.04 6.10 4.40
C LEU A 55 -0.15 6.19 5.35
N THR A 56 -0.60 5.04 5.85
CA THR A 56 -1.55 4.94 6.95
C THR A 56 -0.79 4.62 8.24
N ILE A 57 -1.06 5.38 9.29
CA ILE A 57 -0.50 5.18 10.63
C ILE A 57 -1.66 4.81 11.55
N VAL A 58 -1.59 3.65 12.16
CA VAL A 58 -2.57 3.17 13.15
C VAL A 58 -1.95 3.32 14.54
N ALA A 59 -2.40 4.30 15.31
CA ALA A 59 -1.97 4.53 16.68
C ALA A 59 -2.78 3.64 17.62
N ARG A 60 -2.13 2.59 18.12
CA ARG A 60 -2.77 1.53 18.89
C ARG A 60 -1.87 1.02 19.99
N GLU A 61 -2.39 1.00 21.21
CA GLU A 61 -1.71 0.38 22.36
C GLU A 61 -1.53 -1.12 22.15
N ALA A 62 -0.32 -1.62 22.44
CA ALA A 62 -0.01 -3.04 22.27
C ALA A 62 -0.95 -3.93 23.10
N GLY A 63 -1.51 -4.95 22.45
CA GLY A 63 -2.41 -5.90 23.10
C GLY A 63 -3.83 -5.41 23.37
N SER A 64 -4.17 -4.17 22.99
CA SER A 64 -5.57 -3.70 23.02
C SER A 64 -6.48 -4.54 22.11
N ALA A 65 -7.80 -4.43 22.26
CA ALA A 65 -8.78 -5.08 21.38
C ALA A 65 -9.07 -4.20 20.15
N HIS A 66 -9.36 -4.81 18.99
CA HIS A 66 -9.72 -4.04 17.79
C HIS A 66 -11.09 -3.37 17.97
N THR A 67 -11.20 -2.12 17.51
CA THR A 67 -12.42 -1.32 17.66
C THR A 67 -12.92 -0.78 16.33
N LEU A 68 -14.16 -0.29 16.29
CA LEU A 68 -14.71 0.36 15.10
C LEU A 68 -13.97 1.66 14.72
N ALA A 69 -13.26 2.29 15.67
CA ALA A 69 -12.45 3.46 15.38
C ALA A 69 -11.30 3.14 14.40
N GLU A 70 -10.88 1.87 14.33
CA GLU A 70 -9.82 1.40 13.46
C GLU A 70 -10.31 0.99 12.08
N MET A 71 -11.59 1.18 11.76
CA MET A 71 -12.17 0.71 10.49
C MET A 71 -11.46 1.28 9.26
N GLY A 72 -10.86 2.47 9.38
CA GLY A 72 -10.02 3.05 8.34
C GLY A 72 -8.85 2.15 7.91
N SER A 73 -8.33 1.29 8.79
CA SER A 73 -7.20 0.39 8.51
C SER A 73 -7.60 -0.71 7.52
N VAL A 74 -8.87 -1.14 7.59
CA VAL A 74 -9.47 -2.10 6.65
C VAL A 74 -9.56 -1.47 5.26
N CYS A 75 -10.02 -0.22 5.17
CA CYS A 75 -10.08 0.51 3.90
C CYS A 75 -8.67 0.74 3.32
N ALA A 76 -7.72 1.22 4.13
CA ALA A 76 -6.33 1.42 3.72
C ALA A 76 -5.71 0.12 3.18
N THR A 77 -5.90 -1.00 3.88
CA THR A 77 -5.43 -2.33 3.46
C THR A 77 -6.05 -2.75 2.13
N ARG A 78 -7.37 -2.57 1.94
CA ARG A 78 -8.06 -2.90 0.69
C ARG A 78 -7.55 -2.10 -0.50
N HIS A 79 -7.23 -0.82 -0.29
CA HIS A 79 -6.66 0.08 -1.30
C HIS A 79 -5.14 -0.05 -1.44
N ARG A 80 -4.52 -1.01 -0.74
CA ARG A 80 -3.07 -1.25 -0.75
C ARG A 80 -2.27 0.02 -0.41
N VAL A 81 -2.81 0.85 0.48
CA VAL A 81 -2.07 1.97 1.06
C VAL A 81 -1.04 1.36 2.02
N PRO A 82 0.25 1.74 1.93
CA PRO A 82 1.25 1.35 2.92
C PRO A 82 0.75 1.65 4.33
N MET A 83 0.94 0.74 5.27
CA MET A 83 0.43 0.87 6.63
C MET A 83 1.48 0.50 7.66
N VAL A 84 1.53 1.25 8.76
CA VAL A 84 2.32 0.95 9.96
C VAL A 84 1.45 1.08 11.19
N GLU A 85 1.70 0.21 12.16
CA GLU A 85 1.12 0.30 13.50
C GLU A 85 2.17 0.91 14.43
N VAL A 86 1.74 1.85 15.28
CA VAL A 86 2.58 2.53 16.24
C VAL A 86 1.89 2.47 17.60
N ASP A 87 2.62 2.06 18.64
CA ASP A 87 2.14 2.18 20.00
C ASP A 87 2.36 3.62 20.48
N PRO A 88 1.30 4.42 20.72
CA PRO A 88 1.46 5.80 21.17
C PRO A 88 2.04 5.93 22.58
N GLN A 89 2.04 4.87 23.39
CA GLN A 89 2.65 4.85 24.72
C GLN A 89 4.14 4.50 24.67
N GLN A 90 4.64 4.01 23.53
CA GLN A 90 6.04 3.69 23.37
C GLN A 90 6.84 4.98 23.17
N VAL A 91 7.45 5.46 24.26
CA VAL A 91 8.37 6.59 24.26
C VAL A 91 9.76 6.04 23.96
N ASP A 92 10.20 6.01 22.70
CA ASP A 92 11.59 5.66 22.42
C ASP A 92 12.20 6.30 21.17
N ASP A 93 13.50 6.61 21.26
CA ASP A 93 14.40 7.12 20.21
C ASP A 93 14.62 6.12 19.05
N GLU A 94 14.02 4.92 19.14
CA GLU A 94 14.13 3.83 18.17
C GLU A 94 13.01 3.82 17.12
N LEU A 95 11.97 4.66 17.26
CA LEU A 95 10.92 4.73 16.23
C LEU A 95 11.53 5.25 14.92
N PRO A 96 11.47 4.46 13.82
CA PRO A 96 12.01 4.90 12.55
C PRO A 96 11.25 6.13 12.08
N SER A 97 11.98 7.10 11.50
CA SER A 97 11.33 8.27 10.89
C SER A 97 10.19 7.86 9.95
N VAL A 98 9.17 8.70 9.82
CA VAL A 98 8.01 8.43 8.94
C VAL A 98 8.42 8.11 7.50
N VAL A 99 9.57 8.65 7.05
CA VAL A 99 10.16 8.33 5.74
C VAL A 99 10.61 6.87 5.66
N VAL A 100 11.32 6.39 6.68
CA VAL A 100 11.79 4.99 6.77
C VAL A 100 10.59 4.05 6.93
N ALA A 101 9.64 4.40 7.81
CA ALA A 101 8.41 3.65 8.00
C ALA A 101 7.62 3.49 6.69
N ASN A 102 7.46 4.59 5.95
CA ASN A 102 6.82 4.57 4.63
C ASN A 102 7.58 3.69 3.63
N ALA A 103 8.91 3.80 3.57
CA ALA A 103 9.72 3.00 2.64
C ALA A 103 9.59 1.49 2.91
N LEU A 104 9.59 1.07 4.18
CA LEU A 104 9.41 -0.32 4.57
C LEU A 104 8.00 -0.83 4.24
N ALA A 105 6.97 -0.04 4.59
CA ALA A 105 5.58 -0.40 4.30
C ALA A 105 5.31 -0.47 2.79
N LYS A 106 5.86 0.47 2.01
CA LYS A 106 5.79 0.47 0.54
C LYS A 106 6.41 -0.81 -0.05
N ARG A 107 7.60 -1.20 0.41
CA ARG A 107 8.25 -2.46 -0.01
C ARG A 107 7.38 -3.67 0.28
N GLY A 108 6.71 -3.70 1.44
CA GLY A 108 5.78 -4.78 1.78
C GLY A 108 4.61 -4.88 0.79
N VAL A 109 4.02 -3.75 0.41
CA VAL A 109 2.96 -3.69 -0.60
C VAL A 109 3.46 -4.15 -1.98
N GLU A 110 4.60 -3.64 -2.44
CA GLU A 110 5.21 -4.01 -3.72
C GLU A 110 5.57 -5.51 -3.78
N ALA A 111 6.09 -6.05 -2.68
CA ALA A 111 6.36 -7.48 -2.54
C ALA A 111 5.08 -8.32 -2.66
N GLY A 112 3.94 -7.82 -2.17
CA GLY A 112 2.63 -8.45 -2.33
C GLY A 112 2.20 -8.59 -3.79
N TYR A 113 2.33 -7.52 -4.59
CA TYR A 113 2.09 -7.59 -6.04
C TYR A 113 3.06 -8.56 -6.73
N ALA A 114 4.35 -8.44 -6.43
CA ALA A 114 5.37 -9.30 -7.03
C ALA A 114 5.12 -10.78 -6.72
N ALA A 115 4.71 -11.11 -5.50
CA ALA A 115 4.33 -12.47 -5.12
C ALA A 115 3.11 -12.98 -5.91
N ALA A 116 2.08 -12.14 -6.10
CA ALA A 116 0.90 -12.52 -6.88
C ALA A 116 1.25 -12.80 -8.36
N ILE A 117 2.11 -11.96 -8.96
CA ILE A 117 2.57 -12.16 -10.34
C ILE A 117 3.45 -13.41 -10.45
N ARG A 118 4.39 -13.62 -9.53
CA ARG A 118 5.24 -14.83 -9.52
C ARG A 118 4.43 -16.10 -9.37
N HIS A 119 3.36 -16.07 -8.58
CA HIS A 119 2.44 -17.20 -8.47
C HIS A 119 1.75 -17.50 -9.81
N GLU A 120 1.18 -16.48 -10.47
CA GLU A 120 0.53 -16.66 -11.79
C GLU A 120 1.52 -17.12 -12.88
N LEU A 121 2.74 -16.61 -12.85
CA LEU A 121 3.80 -16.95 -13.80
C LEU A 121 4.66 -18.15 -13.36
N GLY A 122 4.27 -18.89 -12.32
CA GLY A 122 5.11 -19.95 -11.72
C GLY A 122 5.46 -21.12 -12.64
N HIS A 123 4.84 -21.18 -13.81
CA HIS A 123 5.16 -22.13 -14.89
C HIS A 123 6.30 -21.65 -15.80
N LEU A 124 6.82 -20.44 -15.58
CA LEU A 124 7.93 -19.84 -16.31
C LEU A 124 9.04 -19.44 -15.33
N PRO A 125 10.31 -19.52 -15.73
CA PRO A 125 11.42 -18.94 -14.99
C PRO A 125 11.43 -17.41 -15.16
N ALA A 126 10.42 -16.73 -14.62
CA ALA A 126 10.27 -15.28 -14.76
C ALA A 126 10.88 -14.53 -13.55
N LEU A 127 11.66 -13.48 -13.83
CA LEU A 127 12.05 -12.49 -12.83
C LEU A 127 11.02 -11.35 -12.83
N VAL A 128 10.56 -10.96 -11.65
CA VAL A 128 9.50 -9.96 -11.48
C VAL A 128 9.97 -8.87 -10.54
N ASP A 129 9.95 -7.65 -11.06
CA ASP A 129 10.14 -6.41 -10.31
C ASP A 129 8.89 -5.54 -10.43
N VAL A 130 8.53 -4.87 -9.33
CA VAL A 130 7.31 -4.08 -9.23
C VAL A 130 7.62 -2.75 -8.57
N GLU A 131 7.22 -1.67 -9.23
CA GLU A 131 7.23 -0.33 -8.67
C GLU A 131 5.80 0.21 -8.60
N ARG A 132 5.43 0.76 -7.44
CA ARG A 132 4.14 1.42 -7.24
C ARG A 132 4.31 2.93 -7.15
N THR A 133 3.47 3.63 -7.91
CA THR A 133 3.30 5.08 -7.85
C THR A 133 1.83 5.41 -7.54
N PRO A 134 1.48 6.66 -7.18
CA PRO A 134 0.10 7.05 -6.93
C PRO A 134 -0.84 6.65 -8.08
N GLY A 135 -1.73 5.69 -7.82
CA GLY A 135 -2.72 5.20 -8.78
C GLY A 135 -2.20 4.26 -9.88
N ARG A 136 -0.90 3.95 -9.95
CA ARG A 136 -0.34 3.05 -10.97
C ARG A 136 0.61 2.01 -10.38
N VAL A 137 0.61 0.85 -11.00
CA VAL A 137 1.61 -0.21 -10.75
C VAL A 137 2.36 -0.46 -12.04
N HIS A 138 3.67 -0.29 -12.00
CA HIS A 138 4.58 -0.68 -13.07
C HIS A 138 5.17 -2.06 -12.75
N VAL A 139 5.08 -2.98 -13.70
CA VAL A 139 5.62 -4.32 -13.59
C VAL A 139 6.65 -4.53 -14.68
N MET A 140 7.85 -4.91 -14.26
CA MET A 140 8.88 -5.42 -15.17
C MET A 140 8.95 -6.93 -15.01
N VAL A 141 8.69 -7.65 -16.10
CA VAL A 141 8.84 -9.11 -16.16
C VAL A 141 9.99 -9.44 -17.10
N GLN A 142 10.94 -10.22 -16.62
CA GLN A 142 12.04 -10.73 -17.44
C GLN A 142 11.86 -12.24 -17.62
N VAL A 143 11.92 -12.71 -18.86
CA VAL A 143 11.81 -14.14 -19.21
C VAL A 143 13.01 -14.59 -20.05
N PRO A 144 13.33 -15.88 -20.14
CA PRO A 144 14.43 -16.33 -20.97
C PRO A 144 14.21 -16.02 -22.45
N ALA A 145 15.28 -15.90 -23.23
CA ALA A 145 15.20 -15.61 -24.67
C ALA A 145 14.47 -16.73 -25.44
N SER A 146 14.51 -17.97 -24.98
CA SER A 146 13.69 -19.10 -25.47
C SER A 146 12.17 -18.87 -25.36
N GLU A 147 11.73 -17.96 -24.49
CA GLU A 147 10.33 -17.52 -24.36
C GLU A 147 10.02 -16.25 -25.16
N GLY A 148 10.99 -15.70 -25.91
CA GLY A 148 10.94 -14.38 -26.53
C GLY A 148 10.05 -14.21 -27.77
N SER A 149 9.17 -15.15 -28.10
CA SER A 149 8.25 -14.95 -29.23
C SER A 149 7.24 -13.85 -28.91
N PRO A 150 6.82 -13.01 -29.89
CA PRO A 150 5.87 -11.93 -29.63
C PRO A 150 4.56 -12.41 -28.99
N GLN A 151 4.06 -13.60 -29.36
CA GLN A 151 2.85 -14.15 -28.74
C GLN A 151 3.07 -14.52 -27.27
N LYS A 152 4.22 -15.14 -26.95
CA LYS A 152 4.56 -15.51 -25.57
C LYS A 152 4.75 -14.28 -24.69
N LEU A 153 5.49 -13.27 -25.16
CA LEU A 153 5.69 -12.02 -24.43
C LEU A 153 4.36 -11.29 -24.16
N SER A 154 3.45 -11.27 -25.15
CA SER A 154 2.11 -10.70 -24.96
C SER A 154 1.32 -11.47 -23.90
N ALA A 155 1.36 -12.82 -23.93
CA ALA A 155 0.67 -13.65 -22.96
C ALA A 155 1.21 -13.46 -21.53
N VAL A 156 2.53 -13.30 -21.38
CA VAL A 156 3.16 -12.97 -20.08
C VAL A 156 2.65 -11.62 -19.57
N ALA A 157 2.60 -10.60 -20.43
CA ALA A 157 2.10 -9.29 -20.05
C ALA A 157 0.65 -9.34 -19.58
N ASP A 158 -0.22 -10.06 -20.29
CA ASP A 158 -1.65 -10.19 -19.94
C ASP A 158 -1.87 -10.94 -18.63
N ARG A 159 -1.11 -12.02 -18.41
CA ARG A 159 -1.12 -12.76 -17.13
C ARG A 159 -0.65 -11.90 -15.96
N ALA A 160 0.44 -11.14 -16.14
CA ALA A 160 0.91 -10.22 -15.10
C ALA A 160 -0.15 -9.13 -14.80
N ARG A 161 -0.80 -8.55 -15.82
CA ARG A 161 -1.92 -7.60 -15.61
C ARG A 161 -3.08 -8.25 -14.86
N HIS A 162 -3.43 -9.47 -15.22
CA HIS A 162 -4.47 -10.24 -14.54
C HIS A 162 -4.12 -10.45 -13.06
N ALA A 163 -2.90 -10.91 -12.76
CA ALA A 163 -2.44 -11.13 -11.40
C ALA A 163 -2.50 -9.85 -10.55
N VAL A 164 -2.06 -8.72 -11.09
CA VAL A 164 -2.15 -7.42 -10.41
C VAL A 164 -3.61 -7.04 -10.14
N ARG A 165 -4.49 -7.14 -11.15
CA ARG A 165 -5.91 -6.79 -11.00
C ARG A 165 -6.65 -7.69 -10.01
N SER A 166 -6.32 -8.99 -10.00
CA SER A 166 -6.89 -9.96 -9.05
C SER A 166 -6.41 -9.70 -7.63
N HIS A 167 -5.14 -9.27 -7.46
CA HIS A 167 -4.58 -8.91 -6.17
C HIS A 167 -5.10 -7.56 -5.64
N ASP A 168 -5.26 -6.58 -6.52
CA ASP A 168 -5.77 -5.25 -6.21
C ASP A 168 -6.80 -4.81 -7.26
N PRO A 169 -8.11 -4.99 -6.96
CA PRO A 169 -9.19 -4.55 -7.83
C PRO A 169 -9.25 -3.04 -8.04
N TYR A 170 -8.66 -2.25 -7.14
CA TYR A 170 -8.83 -0.80 -7.06
C TYR A 170 -7.72 0.00 -7.74
N VAL A 171 -6.65 -0.66 -8.22
CA VAL A 171 -5.57 0.02 -8.94
C VAL A 171 -6.10 0.72 -10.20
N LYS A 172 -5.74 1.99 -10.41
CA LYS A 172 -6.29 2.77 -11.54
C LYS A 172 -5.60 2.42 -12.87
N GLY A 173 -4.29 2.18 -12.85
CA GLY A 173 -3.52 1.80 -14.04
C GLY A 173 -2.50 0.70 -13.76
N ILE A 174 -2.29 -0.17 -14.75
CA ILE A 174 -1.32 -1.26 -14.70
C ILE A 174 -0.48 -1.20 -15.97
N ASP A 175 0.80 -0.88 -15.83
CA ASP A 175 1.75 -0.81 -16.93
C ASP A 175 2.69 -2.01 -16.81
N VAL A 176 2.76 -2.85 -17.85
CA VAL A 176 3.60 -4.06 -17.85
C VAL A 176 4.57 -4.01 -18.99
N SER A 177 5.85 -4.16 -18.66
CA SER A 177 6.95 -4.31 -19.61
C SER A 177 7.48 -5.73 -19.50
N VAL A 178 7.65 -6.40 -20.64
CA VAL A 178 8.23 -7.74 -20.70
C VAL A 178 9.50 -7.68 -21.53
N VAL A 179 10.60 -8.15 -20.97
CA VAL A 179 11.91 -8.18 -21.62
C VAL A 179 12.51 -9.59 -21.56
N CYS A 180 13.44 -9.87 -22.47
CA CYS A 180 14.16 -11.15 -22.46
C CYS A 180 15.52 -10.99 -21.78
N TYR A 181 15.92 -12.01 -21.02
CA TYR A 181 17.30 -12.18 -20.56
C TYR A 181 17.95 -13.40 -21.23
N PRO A 182 19.30 -13.46 -21.35
CA PRO A 182 19.99 -14.57 -21.99
C PRO A 182 19.67 -15.92 -21.30
N ASP A 183 19.41 -16.98 -22.06
CA ASP A 183 19.25 -18.32 -21.49
C ASP A 183 20.57 -18.73 -20.78
N PRO A 184 20.51 -19.32 -19.57
CA PRO A 184 21.71 -19.86 -18.93
C PRO A 184 22.27 -21.04 -19.74
N GLU A 185 23.60 -21.10 -19.86
CA GLU A 185 24.32 -22.19 -20.54
C GLU A 185 24.08 -23.58 -19.92
#